data_AF-A0A1W6SLI6-F1
#
_entry.id   AF-A0A1W6SLI6-F1
#
_cell.length_a   1.000
_cell.length_b   1.000
_cell.length_c   1.000
_cell.angle_alpha   90.00
_cell.angle_beta   90.00
_cell.angle_gamma   90.00
#
_symmetry.space_group_name_H-M   'P 1'
#
loop_
_entity.id
_entity.type
_entity.pdbx_description
1 polymer ?
#
loop_
_entity_poly.entity_id
_entity_poly.type
_entity_poly.pdbx_seq_one_letter_code
_entity_poly.pdbx_strand_id
1 'polypeptide(L)' 'MLLIYSFYPNFVAMLEDNRLLVVEYKGTAYATNDDSKEKCQLGELWEKKSSGKGLFLIAEKNNEIGRSVYDQLAAKIR' A
#
# COMPACT_ATOMS: atom_id res chain seq x y z
N MET A 1 0.60 -20.48 19.10
CA MET A 1 -0.64 -19.90 18.55
C MET A 1 -0.25 -19.04 17.36
N LEU A 2 -0.27 -19.62 16.16
CA LEU A 2 0.05 -18.90 14.93
C LEU A 2 -1.18 -18.04 14.59
N LEU A 3 -1.15 -16.76 14.95
CA LEU A 3 -2.09 -15.80 14.40
C LEU A 3 -1.73 -15.63 12.93
N ILE A 4 -2.52 -16.26 12.04
CA ILE A 4 -2.47 -16.00 10.62
C ILE A 4 -3.11 -14.62 10.43
N TYR A 5 -2.32 -13.56 10.52
CA TYR A 5 -2.76 -12.23 10.10
C TYR A 5 -2.85 -12.20 8.58
N SER A 6 -4.03 -12.47 8.05
CA SER A 6 -4.30 -12.24 6.64
C SER A 6 -4.45 -10.74 6.37
N PHE A 7 -3.63 -10.21 5.47
CA PHE A 7 -3.73 -8.83 5.00
C PHE A 7 -4.72 -8.74 3.82
N TYR A 8 -5.78 -7.95 3.97
CA TYR A 8 -6.81 -7.75 2.95
C TYR A 8 -6.78 -6.30 2.47
N PRO A 9 -6.11 -6.01 1.34
CA PRO A 9 -6.03 -4.65 0.82
C PRO A 9 -7.38 -4.18 0.30
N ASN A 10 -7.58 -2.87 0.29
CA ASN A 10 -8.78 -2.27 -0.31
C ASN A 10 -8.84 -2.48 -1.83
N PHE A 11 -7.70 -2.40 -2.52
CA PHE A 11 -7.62 -2.56 -3.97
C PHE A 11 -6.42 -3.39 -4.40
N VAL A 12 -6.62 -4.14 -5.49
CA VAL A 12 -5.57 -4.87 -6.20
C VAL A 12 -5.78 -4.67 -7.70
N ALA A 13 -4.71 -4.40 -8.44
CA ALA A 13 -4.75 -4.20 -9.89
C ALA A 13 -3.55 -4.87 -10.57
N MET A 14 -3.78 -5.45 -11.75
CA MET A 14 -2.71 -5.87 -12.65
C MET A 14 -2.38 -4.68 -13.57
N LEU A 15 -1.12 -4.27 -13.63
CA LEU A 15 -0.64 -3.25 -14.56
C LEU A 15 -0.35 -3.86 -15.94
N GLU A 16 -0.32 -3.03 -16.98
CA GLU A 16 -0.06 -3.47 -18.36
C GLU A 16 1.32 -4.10 -18.55
N ASP A 17 2.28 -3.77 -17.67
CA ASP A 17 3.62 -4.34 -17.65
C ASP A 17 3.74 -5.62 -16.79
N ASN A 18 2.61 -6.18 -16.37
CA ASN A 18 2.48 -7.39 -15.53
C ASN A 18 2.95 -7.25 -14.08
N ARG A 19 3.11 -6.02 -13.56
CA ARG A 19 3.26 -5.79 -12.12
C ARG A 19 1.91 -5.84 -11.41
N LEU A 20 1.86 -6.42 -10.20
CA LEU A 20 0.69 -6.42 -9.33
C LEU A 20 0.76 -5.22 -8.37
N LEU A 21 -0.16 -4.28 -8.51
CA LEU A 21 -0.33 -3.15 -7.60
C LEU A 21 -1.32 -3.51 -6.49
N VAL A 22 -0.92 -3.32 -5.24
CA VAL A 22 -1.74 -3.48 -4.04
C VAL A 22 -1.86 -2.12 -3.36
N VAL A 23 -3.09 -1.66 -3.13
CA VAL A 23 -3.36 -0.35 -2.53
C VAL A 23 -4.26 -0.49 -1.31
N GLU A 24 -3.82 0.10 -0.21
CA GLU A 24 -4.64 0.33 0.98
C GLU A 24 -4.93 1.82 1.10
N TYR A 25 -6.19 2.21 1.28
CA TYR A 25 -6.56 3.61 1.47
C TYR A 25 -6.84 3.90 2.95
N LYS A 26 -6.16 4.88 3.53
CA LYS A 26 -6.46 5.35 4.88
C LYS A 26 -7.46 6.49 4.85
N GLY A 27 -8.62 6.27 5.48
CA GLY A 27 -9.54 7.34 5.84
C GLY A 27 -8.96 8.24 6.93
N THR A 28 -9.40 9.51 6.97
CA THR A 28 -8.94 10.55 7.92
C THR A 28 -9.08 10.21 9.40
N ALA A 29 -9.88 9.20 9.76
CA ALA A 29 -10.06 8.74 11.14
C ALA A 29 -9.04 7.67 11.60
N TYR A 30 -8.17 7.17 10.71
CA TYR A 30 -7.23 6.07 10.98
C TYR A 30 -5.75 6.48 10.97
N ALA A 31 -5.46 7.79 10.98
CA ALA A 31 -4.10 8.31 10.87
C ALA A 31 -3.20 8.01 12.10
N THR A 32 -3.77 7.57 13.23
CA THR A 32 -3.04 7.41 14.50
C THR A 32 -3.24 6.04 15.15
N ASN A 33 -3.02 4.93 14.43
CA ASN A 33 -3.04 3.60 15.04
C ASN A 33 -1.78 2.80 14.67
N ASP A 34 -1.18 2.10 15.64
CA ASP A 34 0.01 1.25 15.45
C ASP A 34 -0.18 0.16 14.37
N ASP A 35 -1.43 -0.28 14.12
CA ASP A 35 -1.81 -1.14 12.99
C ASP A 35 -1.32 -0.62 11.64
N SER A 36 -1.26 0.70 11.46
CA SER A 36 -0.78 1.32 10.24
C SER A 36 0.70 1.08 9.99
N LYS A 37 1.50 0.99 11.07
CA LYS A 37 2.95 0.77 10.97
C LYS A 37 3.25 -0.67 10.61
N GLU A 38 2.60 -1.63 11.26
CA GLU A 38 2.79 -3.05 10.95
C GLU A 38 2.36 -3.37 9.52
N LYS A 39 1.20 -2.87 9.08
CA LYS A 39 0.74 -3.00 7.69
C LYS A 39 1.72 -2.38 6.68
N CYS A 40 2.29 -1.23 7.01
CA CYS A 40 3.31 -0.58 6.17
C CYS A 40 4.56 -1.47 6.04
N GLN A 41 5.08 -1.96 7.16
CA GLN A 41 6.26 -2.82 7.19
C GLN A 41 6.04 -4.14 6.43
N LEU A 42 4.88 -4.78 6.61
CA LEU A 42 4.52 -6.00 5.88
C LEU A 42 4.40 -5.78 4.38
N GLY A 43 3.72 -4.71 3.97
CA GLY A 43 3.58 -4.36 2.56
C GLY A 43 4.91 -4.01 1.89
N GLU A 44 5.76 -3.25 2.56
CA GLU A 44 7.12 -2.95 2.08
C GLU A 44 7.99 -4.20 1.97
N LEU A 45 7.91 -5.12 2.94
CA LEU A 45 8.65 -6.38 2.89
C LEU A 45 8.16 -7.25 1.73
N TRP A 46 6.84 -7.36 1.55
CA TRP A 46 6.25 -8.09 0.42
C TRP A 46 6.71 -7.51 -0.92
N GLU A 47 6.69 -6.19 -1.09
CA GLU A 47 7.18 -5.52 -2.29
C GLU A 47 8.66 -5.83 -2.54
N LYS A 48 9.52 -5.70 -1.53
CA LYS A 48 10.95 -6.04 -1.63
C LYS A 48 11.19 -7.50 -2.01
N LYS A 49 10.33 -8.41 -1.53
CA LYS A 49 10.40 -9.85 -1.84
C LYS A 49 9.77 -10.22 -3.20
N SER A 50 9.07 -9.30 -3.85
CA SER A 50 8.38 -9.54 -5.13
C SER A 50 9.31 -9.58 -6.36
N SER A 51 10.61 -9.30 -6.19
CA SER A 51 11.56 -9.17 -7.30
C SER A 51 11.11 -8.16 -8.37
N GLY A 52 10.50 -7.06 -7.94
CA GLY A 52 10.01 -5.98 -8.82
C GLY A 52 8.67 -6.25 -9.48
N LYS A 53 8.02 -7.40 -9.19
CA LYS A 53 6.70 -7.76 -9.75
C LYS A 53 5.54 -7.25 -8.93
N GLY A 54 5.77 -6.79 -7.70
CA GLY A 54 4.74 -6.27 -6.81
C GLY A 54 5.03 -4.81 -6.47
N LEU A 55 3.97 -4.01 -6.37
CA LEU A 55 4.00 -2.64 -5.87
C LEU A 55 2.99 -2.52 -4.73
N PHE A 56 3.40 -1.91 -3.62
CA PHE A 56 2.54 -1.67 -2.48
C PHE A 56 2.42 -0.16 -2.20
N LEU A 57 1.19 0.31 -2.01
CA LEU A 57 0.91 1.71 -1.69
C LEU A 57 -0.10 1.80 -0.54
N ILE A 58 0.25 2.58 0.48
CA ILE A 58 -0.73 3.15 1.40
C ILE A 58 -1.06 4.54 0.87
N ALA A 59 -2.29 4.72 0.43
CA ALA A 59 -2.79 5.97 -0.11
C ALA A 59 -3.60 6.74 0.94
N GLU A 60 -3.43 8.05 0.97
CA GLU A 60 -4.19 8.95 1.83
C GLU A 60 -4.77 10.10 0.99
N LYS A 61 -5.90 10.69 1.40
CA LYS A 61 -6.55 11.77 0.63
C LYS A 61 -5.57 12.87 0.21
N ASN A 62 -4.80 13.34 1.19
CA ASN A 62 -3.62 14.17 1.02
C ASN A 62 -2.57 13.64 1.99
N ASN A 63 -1.40 13.24 1.50
CA ASN A 63 -0.32 12.79 2.39
C ASN A 63 0.40 13.99 3.04
N GLU A 64 1.39 13.71 3.88
CA GLU A 64 2.14 14.73 4.64
C GLU A 64 2.80 15.83 3.78
N ILE A 65 3.12 15.52 2.51
CA ILE A 65 3.72 16.46 1.55
C ILE A 65 2.67 17.08 0.61
N GLY A 66 1.38 16.90 0.88
CA GLY A 66 0.27 17.50 0.13
C GLY A 66 -0.07 16.83 -1.20
N ARG A 67 0.41 15.62 -1.48
CA ARG A 67 0.07 14.87 -2.70
C ARG A 67 -1.31 14.27 -2.61
N SER A 68 -2.10 14.41 -3.67
CA SER A 68 -3.38 13.69 -3.81
C SER A 68 -3.17 12.18 -3.96
N VAL A 69 -4.23 11.39 -3.82
CA VAL A 69 -4.21 9.95 -4.11
C VAL A 69 -3.70 9.67 -5.53
N TYR A 70 -4.10 10.51 -6.50
CA TYR A 70 -3.67 10.37 -7.88
C TYR A 70 -2.15 10.55 -8.02
N ASP A 71 -1.59 11.58 -7.38
CA ASP A 71 -0.14 11.83 -7.43
C ASP A 71 0.67 10.71 -6.76
N GLN A 72 0.13 10.14 -5.68
CA GLN A 72 0.74 9.00 -4.98
C GLN A 72 0.76 7.75 -5.87
N LEU A 73 -0.37 7.45 -6.53
CA LEU A 73 -0.46 6.35 -7.50
C LEU A 73 0.50 6.56 -8.67
N ALA A 74 0.46 7.74 -9.30
CA ALA A 74 1.32 8.08 -10.42
C ALA A 74 2.81 7.99 -10.07
N ALA A 75 3.21 8.35 -8.86
CA ALA A 75 4.59 8.20 -8.39
C ALA A 75 4.98 6.73 -8.17
N LYS A 76 4.06 5.87 -7.73
CA LYS A 76 4.32 4.47 -7.42
C LYS A 76 4.43 3.58 -8.66
N ILE A 77 3.59 3.84 -9.66
CA ILE A 77 3.49 3.00 -10.88
C ILE A 77 4.51 3.36 -11.96
N ARG A 78 5.26 4.46 -11.78
CA ARG A 78 6.33 4.85 -12.69
C ARG A 78 7.47 3.84 -12.74
#